data_AF-A0A7V9GE53-F1
#
_entry.id   AF-A0A7V9GE53-F1
#
_cell.length_a   1.000
_cell.length_b   1.000
_cell.length_c   1.000
_cell.angle_alpha   90.00
_cell.angle_beta   90.00
_cell.angle_gamma   90.00
#
_symmetry.space_group_name_H-M   'P 1'
#
loop_
_entity.id
_entity.type
_entity.pdbx_description
1 polymer ?
#
loop_
_entity_poly.entity_id
_entity_poly.type
_entity_poly.pdbx_seq_one_letter_code
_entity_poly.pdbx_strand_id
1 'polypeptide(L)'
;MTIKDFGARVVSVWEGLRPMTKKMLVGVWQASSGSSFPAQTQKFSYDTHADWELSRLLSALDEQAKDAEVKKDAEKLREIKQLAETCSSVLQSQTESAEVFIQLATRVLQNNDFNKFDILADILAKRFSAGEIAEIVRQTDLAQIRAIAFETLAMMPVAYLLPLLDDPIYHEIAHIALEQQAFEFDNQDAQMILEQLDFNETDDF
;
A
#
# COMPACT_ATOMS: atom_id res chain seq x y z
N MET A 1 -21.29 18.31 7.98
CA MET A 1 -22.25 17.59 7.13
C MET A 1 -22.37 16.14 7.59
N THR A 2 -23.30 15.34 7.03
CA THR A 2 -23.31 13.88 7.26
C THR A 2 -22.78 13.15 6.04
N ILE A 3 -22.23 11.94 6.21
CA ILE A 3 -21.74 11.12 5.09
C ILE A 3 -22.82 10.86 4.03
N LYS A 4 -24.10 10.94 4.41
CA LYS A 4 -25.27 10.84 3.51
C LYS A 4 -25.25 11.89 2.39
N ASP A 5 -24.56 13.01 2.61
CA ASP A 5 -24.46 14.11 1.66
C ASP A 5 -23.34 13.91 0.64
N PHE A 6 -22.46 12.91 0.82
CA PHE A 6 -21.25 12.72 0.00
C PHE A 6 -21.52 12.10 -1.37
N GLY A 7 -22.69 11.49 -1.59
CA GLY A 7 -23.06 10.89 -2.87
C GLY A 7 -23.38 9.40 -2.74
N ALA A 8 -24.22 8.88 -3.65
CA ALA A 8 -24.81 7.56 -3.51
C ALA A 8 -23.79 6.42 -3.38
N ARG A 9 -22.65 6.51 -4.09
CA ARG A 9 -21.60 5.49 -4.04
C ARG A 9 -20.85 5.50 -2.71
N VAL A 10 -20.44 6.67 -2.22
CA VAL A 10 -19.79 6.80 -0.90
C VAL A 10 -20.71 6.32 0.20
N VAL A 11 -21.99 6.67 0.14
CA VAL A 11 -23.01 6.22 1.11
C VAL A 11 -23.19 4.70 1.06
N SER A 12 -23.28 4.11 -0.13
CA SER A 12 -23.43 2.66 -0.27
C SER A 12 -22.23 1.91 0.30
N VAL A 13 -21.01 2.37 0.03
CA VAL A 13 -19.79 1.77 0.60
C VAL A 13 -19.75 1.98 2.11
N TRP A 14 -20.04 3.20 2.59
CA TRP A 14 -20.11 3.51 4.00
C TRP A 14 -21.08 2.58 4.74
N GLU A 15 -22.30 2.40 4.23
CA GLU A 15 -23.28 1.55 4.88
C GLU A 15 -22.86 0.08 4.91
N GLY A 16 -22.13 -0.37 3.89
CA GLY A 16 -21.56 -1.72 3.82
C GLY A 16 -20.40 -2.00 4.78
N LEU A 17 -19.80 -0.99 5.41
CA LEU A 17 -18.71 -1.19 6.36
C LEU A 17 -19.20 -1.90 7.63
N ARG A 18 -18.39 -2.84 8.13
CA ARG A 18 -18.62 -3.48 9.43
C ARG A 18 -18.66 -2.44 10.55
N PRO A 19 -19.47 -2.68 11.61
CA PRO A 19 -19.58 -1.77 12.74
C PRO A 19 -18.24 -1.45 13.42
N MET A 20 -17.30 -2.40 13.43
CA MET A 20 -15.97 -2.21 14.02
C MET A 20 -15.14 -1.19 13.23
N THR A 21 -15.06 -1.37 11.91
CA THR A 21 -14.36 -0.47 10.98
C THR A 21 -14.97 0.93 10.99
N LYS A 22 -16.31 1.03 11.01
CA LYS A 22 -17.02 2.31 11.18
C LYS A 22 -16.62 3.01 12.48
N LYS A 23 -16.65 2.31 13.62
CA LYS A 23 -16.31 2.88 14.94
C LYS A 23 -14.86 3.36 14.99
N MET A 24 -13.94 2.58 14.45
CA MET A 24 -12.53 2.95 14.33
C MET A 24 -12.38 4.23 13.50
N LEU A 25 -12.92 4.25 12.29
CA LEU A 25 -12.77 5.37 11.37
C LEU A 25 -13.40 6.66 11.93
N VAL A 26 -14.60 6.56 12.54
CA VAL A 26 -15.24 7.71 13.19
C VAL A 26 -14.42 8.20 14.39
N GLY A 27 -13.85 7.29 15.19
CA GLY A 27 -12.99 7.64 16.32
C GLY A 27 -11.75 8.43 15.89
N VAL A 28 -11.06 7.95 14.86
CA VAL A 28 -9.87 8.63 14.30
C VAL A 28 -10.28 9.96 13.66
N TRP A 29 -11.35 9.98 12.86
CA TRP A 29 -11.81 11.19 12.16
C TRP A 29 -12.24 12.31 13.12
N GLN A 30 -12.92 11.97 14.22
CA GLN A 30 -13.31 12.93 15.26
C GLN A 30 -12.10 13.43 16.05
N ALA A 31 -11.13 12.56 16.37
CA ALA A 31 -9.90 12.96 17.04
C ALA A 31 -9.06 13.95 16.21
N SER A 32 -9.06 13.81 14.88
CA SER A 32 -8.41 14.75 13.97
C SER A 32 -9.11 16.11 13.86
N SER A 33 -10.33 16.25 14.39
CA SER A 33 -11.21 17.42 14.23
C SER A 33 -11.22 18.37 15.44
N GLY A 34 -10.35 18.17 16.45
CA GLY A 34 -10.06 19.18 17.49
C GLY A 34 -10.70 18.96 18.86
N SER A 35 -11.20 17.76 19.19
CA SER A 35 -11.59 17.44 20.57
C SER A 35 -10.40 16.88 21.35
N SER A 36 -9.87 17.67 22.28
CA SER A 36 -8.81 17.36 23.23
C SER A 36 -9.26 16.33 24.29
N PHE A 37 -9.58 15.11 23.84
CA PHE A 37 -9.57 13.94 24.71
C PHE A 37 -8.20 13.27 24.58
N PRO A 38 -7.64 12.74 25.68
CA PRO A 38 -6.37 12.04 25.59
C PRO A 38 -6.55 10.92 24.57
N ALA A 39 -5.59 10.82 23.65
CA ALA A 39 -5.44 9.68 22.76
C ALA A 39 -5.24 8.43 23.62
N GLN A 40 -6.34 7.90 24.17
CA GLN A 40 -6.41 6.50 24.47
C GLN A 40 -6.11 5.86 23.13
N THR A 41 -4.97 5.20 23.06
CA THR A 41 -4.70 4.10 22.16
C THR A 41 -5.89 3.16 22.23
N GLN A 42 -6.97 3.49 21.53
CA GLN A 42 -8.09 2.61 21.31
C GLN A 42 -7.45 1.52 20.47
N LYS A 43 -7.15 0.39 21.13
CA LYS A 43 -6.75 -0.86 20.49
C LYS A 43 -7.93 -1.31 19.65
N PHE A 44 -8.08 -0.70 18.48
CA PHE A 44 -8.96 -1.21 17.47
C PHE A 44 -8.32 -2.49 16.93
N SER A 45 -9.12 -3.55 16.82
CA SER A 45 -8.69 -4.75 16.11
C SER A 45 -8.68 -4.39 14.62
N TYR A 46 -7.51 -4.15 14.07
CA TYR A 46 -7.32 -4.08 12.63
C TYR A 46 -7.13 -5.50 12.10
N ASP A 47 -7.89 -5.87 11.08
CA ASP A 47 -7.80 -7.15 10.41
C ASP A 47 -7.70 -6.94 8.89
N THR A 48 -7.35 -7.99 8.15
CA THR A 48 -7.22 -7.93 6.68
C THR A 48 -8.52 -7.54 5.97
N HIS A 49 -9.69 -7.73 6.61
CA HIS A 49 -10.94 -7.20 6.05
C HIS A 49 -11.04 -5.68 6.16
N ALA A 50 -10.47 -5.08 7.21
CA ALA A 50 -10.42 -3.63 7.35
C ALA A 50 -9.61 -2.97 6.22
N ASP A 51 -8.54 -3.62 5.74
CA ASP A 51 -7.81 -3.18 4.54
C ASP A 51 -8.76 -3.05 3.34
N TRP A 52 -9.51 -4.11 3.03
CA TRP A 52 -10.44 -4.12 1.89
C TRP A 52 -11.58 -3.09 2.04
N GLU A 53 -12.14 -2.97 3.24
CA GLU A 53 -13.23 -2.02 3.52
C GLU A 53 -12.79 -0.57 3.36
N LEU A 54 -11.62 -0.24 3.93
CA LEU A 54 -11.06 1.11 3.88
C LEU A 54 -10.50 1.45 2.50
N SER A 55 -9.87 0.51 1.79
CA SER A 55 -9.39 0.72 0.42
C SER A 55 -10.56 1.04 -0.52
N ARG A 56 -11.67 0.30 -0.39
CA ARG A 56 -12.88 0.53 -1.18
C ARG A 56 -13.53 1.88 -0.86
N LEU A 57 -13.57 2.26 0.42
CA LEU A 57 -14.08 3.57 0.82
C LEU A 57 -13.19 4.70 0.30
N LEU A 58 -11.86 4.55 0.41
CA LEU A 58 -10.89 5.52 -0.08
C LEU A 58 -11.06 5.75 -1.59
N SER A 59 -11.14 4.68 -2.39
CA SER A 59 -11.41 4.78 -3.83
C SER A 59 -12.72 5.52 -4.12
N ALA A 60 -13.79 5.20 -3.39
CA ALA A 60 -15.08 5.88 -3.58
C ALA A 60 -15.00 7.38 -3.25
N LEU A 61 -14.24 7.76 -2.21
CA LEU A 61 -14.04 9.15 -1.83
C LEU A 61 -13.18 9.91 -2.83
N ASP A 62 -12.08 9.32 -3.29
CA ASP A 62 -11.17 9.93 -4.27
C ASP A 62 -11.87 10.14 -5.63
N GLU A 63 -12.72 9.20 -6.06
CA GLU A 63 -13.57 9.37 -7.23
C GLU A 63 -14.61 10.49 -7.03
N GLN A 64 -15.29 10.50 -5.89
CA GLN A 64 -16.30 11.50 -5.58
C GLN A 64 -15.72 12.92 -5.47
N ALA A 65 -14.49 13.06 -5.00
CA ALA A 65 -13.77 14.33 -4.96
C ALA A 65 -13.45 14.89 -6.36
N LYS A 66 -13.45 14.04 -7.40
CA LYS A 66 -13.23 14.46 -8.80
C LYS A 66 -14.51 14.98 -9.46
N ASP A 67 -15.69 14.70 -8.90
CA ASP A 67 -17.01 15.13 -9.39
C ASP A 67 -17.13 16.67 -9.44
N ALA A 68 -17.66 17.17 -10.57
CA ALA A 68 -17.80 18.61 -10.82
C ALA A 68 -18.79 19.30 -9.87
N GLU A 69 -19.87 18.62 -9.47
CA GLU A 69 -20.84 19.18 -8.53
C GLU A 69 -20.28 19.24 -7.11
N VAL A 70 -19.49 18.24 -6.72
CA VAL A 70 -18.78 18.25 -5.44
C VAL A 70 -17.72 19.35 -5.39
N LYS A 71 -17.03 19.60 -6.51
CA LYS A 71 -16.03 20.68 -6.58
C LYS A 71 -16.62 22.09 -6.40
N LYS A 72 -17.91 22.28 -6.70
CA LYS A 72 -18.61 23.56 -6.48
C LYS A 72 -18.94 23.79 -5.00
N ASP A 73 -19.07 22.73 -4.22
CA ASP A 73 -19.32 22.78 -2.79
C ASP A 73 -18.00 22.61 -2.02
N ALA A 74 -17.39 23.75 -1.67
CA ALA A 74 -16.08 23.78 -1.00
C ALA A 74 -16.11 23.09 0.38
N GLU A 75 -17.23 23.14 1.11
CA GLU A 75 -17.35 22.52 2.42
C GLU A 75 -17.43 20.99 2.27
N LYS A 76 -18.30 20.52 1.37
CA LYS A 76 -18.43 19.09 1.06
C LYS A 76 -17.13 18.50 0.52
N LEU A 77 -16.45 19.19 -0.39
CA LEU A 77 -15.16 18.76 -0.92
C LEU A 77 -14.10 18.65 0.20
N ARG A 78 -14.08 19.61 1.12
CA ARG A 78 -13.15 19.59 2.26
C ARG A 78 -13.41 18.39 3.17
N GLU A 79 -14.67 18.11 3.52
CA GLU A 79 -15.00 16.97 4.37
C GLU A 79 -14.67 15.63 3.69
N ILE A 80 -14.98 15.47 2.39
CA ILE A 80 -14.61 14.27 1.62
C ILE A 80 -13.10 14.06 1.63
N LYS A 81 -12.32 15.13 1.39
CA LYS A 81 -10.85 15.05 1.43
C LYS A 81 -10.32 14.71 2.82
N GLN A 82 -10.91 15.26 3.88
CA GLN A 82 -10.52 14.95 5.25
C GLN A 82 -10.80 13.49 5.61
N LEU A 83 -11.94 12.95 5.20
CA LEU A 83 -12.27 11.54 5.41
C LEU A 83 -11.35 10.62 4.58
N ALA A 84 -11.07 10.97 3.32
CA ALA A 84 -10.13 10.24 2.48
C ALA A 84 -8.73 10.22 3.10
N GLU A 85 -8.28 11.35 3.64
CA GLU A 85 -6.99 11.43 4.33
C GLU A 85 -6.96 10.59 5.61
N THR A 86 -8.06 10.55 6.36
CA THR A 86 -8.20 9.69 7.53
C THR A 86 -8.09 8.21 7.14
N CYS A 87 -8.79 7.80 6.07
CA CYS A 87 -8.70 6.42 5.56
C CYS A 87 -7.27 6.08 5.14
N SER A 88 -6.64 6.98 4.37
CA SER A 88 -5.25 6.83 3.90
C SER A 88 -4.26 6.69 5.06
N SER A 89 -4.43 7.50 6.12
CA SER A 89 -3.57 7.46 7.31
C SER A 89 -3.72 6.14 8.10
N VAL A 90 -4.96 5.67 8.28
CA VAL A 90 -5.22 4.38 8.93
C VAL A 90 -4.62 3.24 8.13
N LEU A 91 -4.88 3.18 6.82
CA LEU A 91 -4.31 2.18 5.91
C LEU A 91 -2.78 2.20 5.97
N GLN A 92 -2.15 3.36 5.82
CA GLN A 92 -0.69 3.50 5.90
C GLN A 92 -0.12 2.97 7.22
N SER A 93 -0.81 3.20 8.33
CA SER A 93 -0.34 2.80 9.66
C SER A 93 -0.45 1.30 9.96
N GLN A 94 -1.37 0.57 9.29
CA GLN A 94 -1.70 -0.82 9.64
C GLN A 94 -1.50 -1.82 8.50
N THR A 95 -1.56 -1.38 7.25
CA THR A 95 -1.61 -2.31 6.11
C THR A 95 -0.29 -3.03 5.88
N GLU A 96 -0.41 -4.28 5.45
CA GLU A 96 0.68 -5.15 4.97
C GLU A 96 0.36 -5.70 3.57
N SER A 97 -0.63 -5.11 2.89
CA SER A 97 -1.15 -5.59 1.61
C SER A 97 -0.58 -4.82 0.42
N ALA A 98 -0.07 -5.55 -0.56
CA ALA A 98 0.42 -5.03 -1.84
C ALA A 98 -0.60 -4.12 -2.54
N GLU A 99 -1.86 -4.55 -2.62
CA GLU A 99 -2.93 -3.82 -3.29
C GLU A 99 -3.17 -2.44 -2.65
N VAL A 100 -3.21 -2.41 -1.31
CA VAL A 100 -3.38 -1.17 -0.55
C VAL A 100 -2.16 -0.27 -0.72
N PHE A 101 -0.95 -0.83 -0.67
CA PHE A 101 0.27 -0.07 -0.91
C PHE A 101 0.24 0.62 -2.29
N ILE A 102 -0.08 -0.12 -3.35
CA ILE A 102 -0.19 0.42 -4.72
C ILE A 102 -1.22 1.54 -4.77
N GLN A 103 -2.39 1.35 -4.14
CA GLN A 103 -3.44 2.36 -4.09
C GLN A 103 -2.93 3.65 -3.42
N LEU A 104 -2.30 3.54 -2.24
CA LEU A 104 -1.77 4.68 -1.49
C LEU A 104 -0.65 5.39 -2.27
N ALA A 105 0.30 4.63 -2.80
CA ALA A 105 1.41 5.14 -3.62
C ALA A 105 0.89 5.88 -4.86
N THR A 106 -0.07 5.29 -5.58
CA THR A 106 -0.70 5.91 -6.75
C THR A 106 -1.39 7.22 -6.39
N ARG A 107 -2.14 7.24 -5.28
CA ARG A 107 -2.81 8.45 -4.77
C ARG A 107 -1.79 9.55 -4.44
N VAL A 108 -0.69 9.19 -3.80
CA VAL A 108 0.36 10.14 -3.41
C VAL A 108 1.07 10.71 -4.65
N LEU A 109 1.43 9.86 -5.62
CA LEU A 109 2.05 10.29 -6.87
C LEU A 109 1.13 11.20 -7.69
N GLN A 110 -0.17 10.89 -7.77
CA GLN A 110 -1.16 11.75 -8.44
C GLN A 110 -1.28 13.14 -7.80
N ASN A 111 -1.00 13.25 -6.49
CA ASN A 111 -1.01 14.50 -5.75
C ASN A 111 0.37 15.20 -5.69
N ASN A 112 1.40 14.62 -6.32
CA ASN A 112 2.80 15.08 -6.26
C ASN A 112 3.34 15.23 -4.82
N ASP A 113 2.88 14.40 -3.89
CA ASP A 113 3.31 14.45 -2.48
C ASP A 113 4.49 13.49 -2.24
N PHE A 114 5.65 13.83 -2.82
CA PHE A 114 6.83 12.94 -2.79
C PHE A 114 7.32 12.63 -1.38
N ASN A 115 7.12 13.55 -0.42
CA ASN A 115 7.45 13.30 0.98
C ASN A 115 6.64 12.12 1.56
N LYS A 116 5.35 12.02 1.24
CA LYS A 116 4.54 10.86 1.65
C LYS A 116 4.94 9.59 0.91
N PHE A 117 5.44 9.72 -0.32
CA PHE A 117 5.90 8.57 -1.09
C PHE A 117 7.15 7.96 -0.46
N ASP A 118 8.09 8.80 -0.02
CA ASP A 118 9.27 8.36 0.72
C ASP A 118 8.88 7.66 2.03
N ILE A 119 7.89 8.19 2.77
CA ILE A 119 7.37 7.53 3.99
C ILE A 119 6.78 6.16 3.66
N LEU A 120 6.08 6.02 2.52
CA LEU A 120 5.55 4.73 2.09
C LEU A 120 6.69 3.74 1.75
N ALA A 121 7.72 4.18 1.04
CA ALA A 121 8.90 3.35 0.75
C ALA A 121 9.56 2.85 2.05
N ASP A 122 9.68 3.72 3.05
CA ASP A 122 10.17 3.38 4.38
C ASP A 122 9.34 2.30 5.09
N ILE A 123 8.02 2.35 4.92
CA ILE A 123 7.09 1.37 5.48
C ILE A 123 7.21 0.03 4.75
N LEU A 124 7.41 0.07 3.44
CA LEU A 124 7.58 -1.12 2.59
C LEU A 124 8.71 -2.00 3.14
N ALA A 125 9.89 -1.42 3.35
CA ALA A 125 11.06 -2.13 3.88
C ALA A 125 10.89 -2.65 5.32
N LYS A 126 10.08 -1.97 6.14
CA LYS A 126 9.95 -2.29 7.57
C LYS A 126 8.86 -3.32 7.88
N ARG A 127 7.83 -3.42 7.04
CA ARG A 127 6.60 -4.16 7.37
C ARG A 127 6.26 -5.26 6.37
N PHE A 128 6.61 -5.11 5.10
CA PHE A 128 6.15 -6.02 4.07
C PHE A 128 7.08 -7.23 3.94
N SER A 129 6.49 -8.39 3.66
CA SER A 129 7.26 -9.58 3.31
C SER A 129 7.81 -9.48 1.89
N ALA A 130 8.86 -10.24 1.57
CA ALA A 130 9.39 -10.30 0.21
C ALA A 130 8.31 -10.69 -0.82
N GLY A 131 7.39 -11.59 -0.45
CA GLY A 131 6.27 -11.99 -1.32
C GLY A 131 5.28 -10.85 -1.59
N GLU A 132 4.92 -10.06 -0.58
CA GLU A 132 4.04 -8.88 -0.79
C GLU A 132 4.75 -7.78 -1.60
N ILE A 133 6.06 -7.61 -1.44
CA ILE A 133 6.83 -6.66 -2.25
C ILE A 133 6.94 -7.14 -3.70
N ALA A 134 7.15 -8.43 -3.94
CA ALA A 134 7.13 -9.01 -5.27
C ALA A 134 5.73 -8.89 -5.91
N GLU A 135 4.67 -9.07 -5.12
CA GLU A 135 3.30 -8.85 -5.57
C GLU A 135 3.03 -7.39 -5.97
N ILE A 136 3.64 -6.41 -5.28
CA ILE A 136 3.59 -5.00 -5.71
C ILE A 136 4.20 -4.85 -7.11
N VAL A 137 5.38 -5.42 -7.35
CA VAL A 137 6.04 -5.37 -8.68
C VAL A 137 5.14 -5.98 -9.75
N ARG A 138 4.48 -7.09 -9.45
CA ARG A 138 3.63 -7.84 -10.39
C ARG A 138 2.32 -7.11 -10.71
N GLN A 139 1.72 -6.43 -9.74
CA GLN A 139 0.38 -5.84 -9.88
C GLN A 139 0.37 -4.41 -10.47
N THR A 140 1.51 -3.73 -10.57
CA THR A 140 1.56 -2.32 -11.02
C THR A 140 2.45 -2.10 -12.24
N ASP A 141 2.00 -1.25 -13.15
CA ASP A 141 2.78 -0.78 -14.30
C ASP A 141 3.47 0.57 -14.04
N LEU A 142 3.23 1.19 -12.88
CA LEU A 142 3.82 2.48 -12.53
C LEU A 142 5.30 2.30 -12.20
N ALA A 143 6.17 2.79 -13.09
CA ALA A 143 7.62 2.64 -12.99
C ALA A 143 8.19 3.08 -11.63
N GLN A 144 7.69 4.19 -11.06
CA GLN A 144 8.14 4.70 -9.77
C GLN A 144 7.84 3.72 -8.62
N ILE A 145 6.67 3.08 -8.65
CA ILE A 145 6.27 2.10 -7.62
C ILE A 145 7.08 0.81 -7.79
N ARG A 146 7.23 0.33 -9.03
CA ARG A 146 8.05 -0.85 -9.34
C ARG A 146 9.50 -0.66 -8.93
N ALA A 147 10.08 0.51 -9.21
CA ALA A 147 11.47 0.81 -8.90
C ALA A 147 11.74 0.69 -7.40
N ILE A 148 10.91 1.30 -6.55
CA ILE A 148 11.04 1.21 -5.10
C ILE A 148 10.83 -0.22 -4.60
N ALA A 149 9.88 -0.95 -5.18
CA ALA A 149 9.65 -2.35 -4.78
C ALA A 149 10.85 -3.24 -5.14
N PHE A 150 11.43 -3.10 -6.33
CA PHE A 150 12.66 -3.79 -6.72
C PHE A 150 13.85 -3.40 -5.85
N GLU A 151 14.06 -2.10 -5.64
CA GLU A 151 15.13 -1.61 -4.76
C GLU A 151 14.97 -2.19 -3.35
N THR A 152 13.74 -2.24 -2.82
CA THR A 152 13.48 -2.83 -1.50
C THR A 152 13.81 -4.32 -1.48
N LEU A 153 13.45 -5.10 -2.51
CA LEU A 153 13.82 -6.51 -2.64
C LEU A 153 15.34 -6.69 -2.75
N ALA A 154 16.01 -5.84 -3.53
CA ALA A 154 17.46 -5.87 -3.67
C ALA A 154 18.18 -5.54 -2.36
N MET A 155 17.57 -4.75 -1.48
CA MET A 155 18.14 -4.46 -0.16
C MET A 155 17.83 -5.54 0.90
N MET A 156 17.01 -6.54 0.58
CA MET A 156 16.70 -7.64 1.51
C MET A 156 17.80 -8.70 1.53
N PRO A 157 17.99 -9.42 2.66
CA PRO A 157 18.87 -10.58 2.69
C PRO A 157 18.46 -11.64 1.67
N VAL A 158 19.44 -12.23 0.97
CA VAL A 158 19.24 -13.27 -0.08
C VAL A 158 18.28 -14.38 0.36
N ALA A 159 18.37 -14.80 1.63
CA ALA A 159 17.51 -15.85 2.20
C ALA A 159 16.00 -15.56 2.10
N TYR A 160 15.58 -14.29 2.02
CA TYR A 160 14.18 -13.92 1.83
C TYR A 160 13.71 -14.02 0.38
N LEU A 161 14.64 -13.99 -0.58
CA LEU A 161 14.36 -14.11 -2.02
C LEU A 161 14.33 -15.57 -2.48
N LEU A 162 15.06 -16.47 -1.80
CA LEU A 162 15.12 -17.89 -2.19
C LEU A 162 13.73 -18.55 -2.33
N PRO A 163 12.78 -18.40 -1.39
CA PRO A 163 11.46 -19.02 -1.55
C PRO A 163 10.67 -18.48 -2.75
N LEU A 164 10.98 -17.28 -3.23
CA LEU A 164 10.32 -16.69 -4.39
C LEU A 164 10.86 -17.26 -5.72
N LEU A 165 12.10 -17.77 -5.74
CA LEU A 165 12.65 -18.47 -6.91
C LEU A 165 11.93 -19.80 -7.16
N ASP A 166 11.44 -20.46 -6.11
CA ASP A 166 10.68 -21.70 -6.23
C ASP A 166 9.23 -21.47 -6.72
N ASP A 167 8.73 -20.23 -6.68
CA ASP A 167 7.39 -19.87 -7.13
C ASP A 167 7.43 -19.32 -8.57
N PRO A 168 6.83 -19.99 -9.57
CA PRO A 168 6.86 -19.54 -10.95
C PRO A 168 6.21 -18.17 -11.17
N ILE A 169 5.36 -17.71 -10.25
CA ILE A 169 4.74 -16.38 -10.32
C ILE A 169 5.76 -15.29 -9.97
N TYR A 170 6.68 -15.56 -9.05
CA TYR A 170 7.64 -14.58 -8.53
C TYR A 170 9.09 -14.82 -8.95
N HIS A 171 9.36 -15.95 -9.62
CA HIS A 171 10.70 -16.38 -10.01
C HIS A 171 11.47 -15.27 -10.73
N GLU A 172 10.91 -14.70 -11.81
CA GLU A 172 11.58 -13.65 -12.59
C GLU A 172 11.84 -12.39 -11.74
N ILE A 173 10.90 -12.03 -10.86
CA ILE A 173 11.04 -10.85 -9.99
C ILE A 173 12.18 -11.07 -8.98
N ALA A 174 12.26 -12.27 -8.39
CA ALA A 174 13.30 -12.65 -7.45
C ALA A 174 14.67 -12.76 -8.13
N HIS A 175 14.72 -13.31 -9.34
CA HIS A 175 15.92 -13.39 -10.16
C HIS A 175 16.48 -11.99 -10.44
N ILE A 176 15.64 -11.06 -10.94
CA ILE A 176 16.04 -9.67 -11.20
C ILE A 176 16.54 -8.99 -9.92
N ALA A 177 15.87 -9.20 -8.78
CA ALA A 177 16.31 -8.64 -7.51
C ALA A 177 17.68 -9.20 -7.08
N LEU A 178 17.96 -10.48 -7.32
CA LEU A 178 19.27 -11.09 -7.06
C LEU A 178 20.34 -10.58 -8.03
N GLU A 179 20.02 -10.36 -9.31
CA GLU A 179 20.94 -9.72 -10.26
C GLU A 179 21.32 -8.31 -9.79
N GLN A 180 20.34 -7.52 -9.34
CA GLN A 180 20.61 -6.20 -8.75
C GLN A 180 21.53 -6.32 -7.53
N GLN A 181 21.26 -7.27 -6.62
CA GLN A 181 22.16 -7.54 -5.50
C GLN A 181 23.59 -7.89 -5.94
N ALA A 182 23.70 -8.81 -6.88
CA ALA A 182 24.96 -9.35 -7.33
C ALA A 182 25.83 -8.30 -8.02
N PHE A 183 25.24 -7.45 -8.87
CA PHE A 183 25.98 -6.58 -9.78
C PHE A 183 25.92 -5.09 -9.42
N GLU A 184 24.80 -4.60 -8.88
CA GLU A 184 24.68 -3.19 -8.47
C GLU A 184 25.18 -2.98 -7.04
N PHE A 185 25.03 -3.98 -6.18
CA PHE A 185 25.43 -3.92 -4.76
C PHE A 185 26.64 -4.81 -4.42
N ASP A 186 27.28 -5.43 -5.42
CA ASP A 186 28.45 -6.31 -5.27
C ASP A 186 28.26 -7.45 -4.23
N ASN A 187 27.04 -8.01 -4.14
CA ASN A 187 26.71 -9.07 -3.18
C ASN A 187 27.17 -10.45 -3.67
N GLN A 188 28.21 -10.99 -3.03
CA GLN A 188 28.79 -12.30 -3.36
C GLN A 188 27.83 -13.47 -3.11
N ASP A 189 26.98 -13.39 -2.09
CA ASP A 189 26.02 -14.47 -1.81
C ASP A 189 24.98 -14.55 -2.94
N ALA A 190 24.54 -13.41 -3.46
CA ALA A 190 23.62 -13.36 -4.60
C ALA A 190 24.29 -13.89 -5.89
N GLN A 191 25.56 -13.53 -6.14
CA GLN A 191 26.33 -14.07 -7.27
C GLN A 191 26.40 -15.60 -7.22
N MET A 192 26.73 -16.17 -6.06
CA MET A 192 26.83 -17.61 -5.88
C MET A 192 25.49 -18.33 -6.10
N ILE A 193 24.37 -17.73 -5.70
CA ILE A 193 23.03 -18.29 -5.97
C ILE A 193 22.70 -18.25 -7.46
N LEU A 194 22.97 -17.14 -8.16
CA LEU A 194 22.73 -17.02 -9.60
C LEU A 194 23.57 -18.06 -10.39
N GLU A 195 24.85 -18.23 -10.05
CA GLU A 195 25.70 -19.25 -10.66
C GLU A 195 25.15 -20.67 -10.49
N GLN A 196 24.54 -20.97 -9.33
CA GLN A 196 23.90 -22.27 -9.08
C GLN A 196 22.63 -22.46 -9.91
N LEU A 197 21.85 -21.40 -10.13
CA LEU A 197 20.65 -21.45 -10.96
C LEU A 197 21.01 -21.69 -12.42
N ASP A 198 21.97 -20.94 -12.96
CA ASP A 198 22.47 -21.09 -14.34
C ASP A 198 22.98 -22.51 -14.60
N PHE A 199 23.72 -23.08 -13.63
CA PHE A 199 24.24 -24.45 -13.73
C PHE A 199 23.10 -25.48 -13.80
N ASN A 200 22.07 -25.34 -12.98
CA ASN A 200 20.91 -26.25 -12.96
C ASN A 200 20.07 -26.14 -14.25
N GLU A 201 19.93 -24.94 -14.83
CA GLU A 201 19.23 -24.78 -16.12
C GLU A 201 19.96 -25.44 -17.29
N THR A 202 21.30 -25.51 -17.24
CA THR A 202 22.09 -26.16 -18.28
C THR A 202 22.09 -27.70 -18.22
N ASP A 203 21.78 -28.30 -17.07
CA ASP A 203 21.79 -29.76 -16.88
C ASP A 203 20.46 -30.44 -17.27
N ASP A 204 19.38 -29.68 -17.52
CA ASP A 204 18.06 -30.19 -17.92
C ASP A 204 17.87 -30.35 -19.47
N PHE A 205 18.96 -30.28 -20.25
CA PHE A 205 19.00 -30.47 -21.72
C PHE A 205 19.86 -31.67 -22.17
#